data_AF-A0AAD5J753-F1
#
_entry.id   AF-A0AAD5J753-F1
#
_cell.length_a   1.000
_cell.length_b   1.000
_cell.length_c   1.000
_cell.angle_alpha   90.00
_cell.angle_beta   90.00
_cell.angle_gamma   90.00
#
_symmetry.space_group_name_H-M   'P 1'
#
loop_
_entity.id
_entity.type
_entity.pdbx_description
1 polymer ?
#
loop_
_entity_poly.entity_id
_entity_poly.type
_entity_poly.pdbx_seq_one_letter_code
_entity_poly.pdbx_strand_id
1 'polypeptide(L)'
;MLEAVVIELDHHGADFDRAFVLGYSSGGNLTHHLAVQLRADSADLAPVRLRGYMLLSPLFGGTVQTKFWRLTVPIGENQDYWLVNPFGPFSPSLAAVVLAPMLVVVGGSEIMRERVNDYATKLQNLGKRIEYVELKGETHPLSAAAKKVIQITKRFMTMYCNSN
;
A
#
# COMPACT_ATOMS: atom_id res chain seq x y z
N MET A 1 6.73 12.21 6.53
CA MET A 1 5.73 11.98 5.47
C MET A 1 6.52 11.78 4.19
N LEU A 2 6.67 10.53 3.74
CA LEU A 2 7.27 10.20 2.45
C LEU A 2 6.18 9.53 1.64
N GLU A 3 5.61 10.31 0.72
CA GLU A 3 4.73 9.86 -0.35
C GLU A 3 5.54 10.01 -1.63
N ALA A 4 5.71 8.93 -2.36
CA ALA A 4 6.39 8.96 -3.64
C ALA A 4 5.44 8.40 -4.70
N VAL A 5 4.97 9.27 -5.59
CA VAL A 5 4.45 8.80 -6.88
C VAL A 5 5.68 8.49 -7.75
N VAL A 6 5.82 7.24 -8.16
CA VAL A 6 6.89 6.80 -9.05
C VAL A 6 6.32 6.76 -10.46
N ILE A 7 6.80 7.66 -11.32
CA ILE A 7 6.51 7.66 -12.74
C ILE A 7 7.79 7.19 -13.44
N GLU A 8 7.73 6.12 -14.23
CA GLU A 8 8.89 5.70 -15.03
C GLU A 8 9.24 6.80 -16.05
N LEU A 9 10.54 7.02 -16.24
CA LEU A 9 11.05 7.88 -17.29
C LEU A 9 11.49 7.00 -18.47
N ASP A 10 11.09 7.35 -19.68
CA ASP A 10 11.56 6.73 -20.92
C ASP A 10 12.53 7.68 -21.66
N HIS A 11 12.88 7.34 -22.90
CA HIS A 11 13.79 8.12 -23.72
C HIS A 11 13.20 9.47 -24.19
N HIS A 12 11.89 9.68 -23.99
CA HIS A 12 11.10 10.82 -24.46
C HIS A 12 10.52 11.68 -23.34
N GLY A 13 10.54 11.23 -22.08
CA GLY A 13 10.03 11.96 -20.93
C GLY A 13 9.44 11.04 -19.86
N ALA A 14 8.41 11.52 -19.16
CA ALA A 14 7.65 10.71 -18.22
C ALA A 14 6.66 9.81 -18.97
N ASP A 15 6.71 8.49 -18.71
CA ASP A 15 5.77 7.53 -19.27
C ASP A 15 4.51 7.46 -18.37
N PHE A 16 3.48 8.19 -18.78
CA PHE A 16 2.21 8.24 -18.06
C PHE A 16 1.42 6.92 -18.12
N ASP A 17 1.79 5.94 -18.96
CA ASP A 17 1.19 4.60 -18.95
C ASP A 17 1.80 3.69 -17.87
N ARG A 18 2.92 4.11 -17.25
CA ARG A 18 3.71 3.30 -16.31
C ARG A 18 3.90 4.01 -14.97
N ALA A 19 2.78 4.44 -14.38
CA ALA A 19 2.79 5.09 -13.07
C ALA A 19 2.48 4.09 -11.94
N PHE A 20 3.15 4.28 -10.80
CA PHE A 20 2.94 3.53 -9.56
C PHE A 20 2.88 4.48 -8.37
N VAL A 21 2.12 4.13 -7.34
CA VAL A 21 2.12 4.87 -6.07
C VAL A 21 2.86 4.05 -5.02
N LEU A 22 3.86 4.64 -4.39
CA LEU A 22 4.63 4.03 -3.31
C LEU A 22 4.46 4.84 -2.03
N GLY A 23 4.13 4.14 -0.95
CA GLY A 23 3.99 4.74 0.37
C GLY A 23 4.75 3.96 1.44
N TYR A 24 5.50 4.67 2.29
CA TYR A 24 6.15 4.10 3.48
C TYR A 24 5.45 4.54 4.77
N SER A 25 5.29 3.62 5.74
CA SER A 25 4.69 3.93 7.03
C SER A 25 3.25 4.48 6.89
N SER A 26 2.96 5.69 7.38
CA SER A 26 1.68 6.37 7.16
C SER A 26 1.39 6.60 5.68
N GLY A 27 2.41 6.77 4.84
CA GLY A 27 2.25 6.86 3.40
C GLY A 27 1.67 5.58 2.81
N GLY A 28 1.99 4.41 3.37
CA GLY A 28 1.40 3.13 2.93
C GLY A 28 -0.11 3.05 3.23
N ASN A 29 -0.55 3.67 4.33
CA ASN A 29 -1.98 3.81 4.62
C ASN A 29 -2.66 4.74 3.61
N LEU A 30 -2.05 5.88 3.28
CA LEU A 30 -2.59 6.75 2.23
C LEU A 30 -2.65 6.05 0.87
N THR A 31 -1.60 5.30 0.50
CA THR A 31 -1.56 4.52 -0.73
C THR A 31 -2.71 3.53 -0.84
N HIS A 32 -3.14 2.92 0.28
CA HIS A 32 -4.36 2.11 0.31
C HIS A 32 -5.61 2.93 -0.06
N HIS A 33 -5.81 4.09 0.58
CA HIS A 33 -6.98 4.93 0.31
C HIS A 33 -7.01 5.48 -1.11
N LEU A 34 -5.85 5.87 -1.65
CA LEU A 34 -5.73 6.24 -3.06
C LEU A 34 -6.11 5.07 -3.98
N ALA A 35 -5.68 3.84 -3.67
CA ALA A 35 -6.05 2.67 -4.46
C ALA A 35 -7.55 2.40 -4.46
N VAL A 36 -8.21 2.59 -3.32
CA VAL A 36 -9.67 2.41 -3.19
C VAL A 36 -10.44 3.52 -3.91
N GLN A 37 -9.98 4.77 -3.79
CA GLN A 37 -10.63 5.92 -4.39
C GLN A 37 -10.49 5.93 -5.91
N LEU A 38 -9.27 5.70 -6.40
CA LEU A 38 -8.96 5.78 -7.82
C LEU A 38 -9.39 4.53 -8.56
N ARG A 39 -9.39 3.35 -7.90
CA ARG A 39 -9.72 2.06 -8.54
C ARG A 39 -8.83 1.78 -9.77
N ALA A 40 -8.92 0.58 -10.34
CA ALA A 40 -8.19 0.25 -11.57
C ALA A 40 -8.97 0.65 -12.83
N ASP A 41 -10.28 0.82 -12.71
CA ASP A 41 -11.22 1.06 -13.81
C ASP A 41 -11.66 2.52 -13.93
N SER A 42 -11.13 3.43 -13.10
CA SER A 42 -11.41 4.86 -13.23
C SER A 42 -10.61 5.52 -14.35
N ALA A 43 -11.23 6.52 -14.98
CA ALA A 43 -10.59 7.42 -15.93
C ALA A 43 -10.15 8.76 -15.31
N ASP A 44 -10.31 8.95 -13.99
CA ASP A 44 -10.12 10.24 -13.31
C ASP A 44 -8.69 10.80 -13.41
N LEU A 45 -7.70 9.94 -13.64
CA LEU A 45 -6.30 10.33 -13.75
C LEU A 45 -5.79 10.43 -15.18
N ALA A 46 -6.64 10.25 -16.19
CA ALA A 46 -6.21 10.34 -17.59
C ALA A 46 -5.43 11.67 -17.84
N PRO A 47 -4.25 11.60 -18.48
CA PRO A 47 -3.70 10.46 -19.21
C PRO A 47 -2.89 9.44 -18.37
N VAL A 48 -2.74 9.63 -17.06
CA VAL A 48 -1.97 8.75 -16.17
C VAL A 48 -2.69 7.43 -15.94
N ARG A 49 -1.98 6.32 -16.15
CA ARG A 49 -2.45 4.95 -15.89
C ARG A 49 -1.64 4.35 -14.76
N LEU A 50 -2.32 4.10 -13.63
CA LEU A 50 -1.72 3.47 -12.47
C LEU A 50 -1.65 1.95 -12.68
N ARG A 51 -0.43 1.42 -12.78
CA ARG A 51 -0.17 -0.01 -12.99
C ARG A 51 -0.10 -0.80 -11.70
N GLY A 52 0.07 -0.13 -10.57
CA GLY A 52 0.00 -0.76 -9.25
C GLY A 52 0.36 0.15 -8.09
N TYR A 53 0.25 -0.41 -6.89
CA TYR A 53 0.51 0.27 -5.63
C TYR A 53 1.54 -0.51 -4.80
N MET A 54 2.43 0.19 -4.11
CA MET A 54 3.49 -0.42 -3.31
C MET A 54 3.45 0.15 -1.89
N LEU A 55 3.11 -0.69 -0.92
CA LEU A 55 2.97 -0.33 0.48
C LEU A 55 4.14 -0.92 1.26
N LEU A 56 5.01 -0.05 1.78
CA LEU A 56 6.17 -0.44 2.57
C LEU A 56 5.89 -0.14 4.04
N SER A 57 5.79 -1.18 4.87
CA SER A 57 5.40 -1.11 6.29
C SER A 57 4.19 -0.21 6.53
N PRO A 58 3.04 -0.47 5.87
CA PRO A 58 1.88 0.39 6.01
C PRO A 58 1.40 0.42 7.47
N LEU A 59 1.05 1.61 7.93
CA LEU A 59 0.61 1.83 9.31
C LEU A 59 -0.92 1.71 9.42
N PHE A 60 -1.41 0.60 9.97
CA PHE A 60 -2.84 0.34 10.19
C PHE A 60 -3.17 0.19 11.69
N GLY A 61 -4.35 0.66 12.10
CA GLY A 61 -4.83 0.58 13.50
C GLY A 61 -5.54 -0.73 13.86
N GLY A 62 -6.38 -0.69 14.90
CA GLY A 62 -7.36 -1.73 15.20
C GLY A 62 -7.38 -2.31 16.63
N THR A 63 -6.26 -2.52 17.32
CA THR A 63 -6.32 -3.06 18.72
C THR A 63 -5.30 -2.52 19.71
N VAL A 64 -4.13 -2.03 19.29
CA VAL A 64 -3.16 -1.41 20.20
C VAL A 64 -3.35 0.11 20.17
N GLN A 65 -3.94 0.65 21.25
CA GLN A 65 -4.10 2.09 21.42
C GLN A 65 -2.74 2.73 21.67
N THR A 66 -2.04 3.05 20.58
CA THR A 66 -0.83 3.86 20.65
C THR A 66 -1.23 5.34 20.78
N LYS A 67 -0.38 6.14 21.44
CA LYS A 67 -0.58 7.61 21.49
C LYS A 67 -0.65 8.23 20.09
N PHE A 68 -0.05 7.57 19.09
CA PHE A 68 -0.04 8.00 17.71
C PHE A 68 -1.47 8.11 17.14
N TRP A 69 -2.33 7.12 17.37
CA TRP A 69 -3.69 7.14 16.82
C TRP A 69 -4.53 8.30 17.36
N ARG A 70 -4.34 8.69 18.63
CA ARG A 70 -5.02 9.85 19.22
C ARG A 70 -4.71 11.18 18.52
N LEU A 71 -3.61 11.27 17.77
CA LEU A 71 -3.21 12.48 17.05
C LEU A 71 -3.67 12.48 15.58
N THR A 72 -4.12 11.34 15.05
CA THR A 72 -4.46 11.19 13.62
C THR A 72 -5.93 10.89 13.38
N VAL A 73 -6.67 10.40 14.38
CA VAL A 73 -8.12 10.19 14.29
C VAL A 73 -8.90 11.44 14.73
N PRO A 74 -10.09 11.70 14.18
CA PRO A 74 -10.95 12.78 14.65
C PRO A 74 -11.25 12.70 16.14
N ILE A 75 -11.56 13.86 16.75
CA ILE A 75 -11.93 13.92 18.17
C ILE A 75 -13.21 13.10 18.38
N GLY A 76 -13.19 12.19 19.36
CA GLY A 76 -14.30 11.29 19.66
C GLY A 76 -14.21 9.92 18.96
N GLU A 77 -13.32 9.78 17.98
CA GLU A 77 -13.06 8.52 17.28
C GLU A 77 -11.96 7.69 17.93
N ASN A 78 -11.80 6.46 17.46
CA ASN A 78 -10.76 5.54 17.93
C ASN A 78 -10.01 4.89 16.74
N GLN A 79 -9.17 3.90 17.03
CA GLN A 79 -8.35 3.20 16.04
C GLN A 79 -9.11 2.34 15.03
N ASP A 80 -10.43 2.17 15.18
CA ASP A 80 -11.33 1.53 14.22
C ASP A 80 -11.93 2.52 13.22
N TYR A 81 -11.58 3.80 13.32
CA TYR A 81 -11.91 4.79 12.31
C TYR A 81 -11.38 4.33 10.94
N TRP A 82 -12.22 4.38 9.92
CA TRP A 82 -12.00 3.73 8.62
C TRP A 82 -10.72 4.21 7.91
N LEU A 83 -10.28 5.45 8.15
CA LEU A 83 -9.02 5.96 7.61
C LEU A 83 -7.80 5.24 8.19
N VAL A 84 -7.92 4.69 9.40
CA VAL A 84 -6.81 4.06 10.12
C VAL A 84 -6.88 2.53 10.05
N ASN A 85 -8.07 1.94 10.09
CA ASN A 85 -8.29 0.50 10.04
C ASN A 85 -9.05 0.13 8.75
N PRO A 86 -8.39 -0.29 7.65
CA PRO A 86 -9.06 -0.62 6.39
C PRO A 86 -10.12 -1.73 6.47
N PHE A 87 -10.04 -2.57 7.50
CA PHE A 87 -10.96 -3.68 7.73
C PHE A 87 -11.66 -3.58 9.10
N GLY A 88 -11.78 -2.35 9.62
CA GLY A 88 -12.53 -2.06 10.83
C GLY A 88 -14.04 -2.21 10.63
N PRO A 89 -14.81 -2.25 11.72
CA PRO A 89 -16.27 -2.39 11.68
C PRO A 89 -16.98 -1.27 10.91
N PHE A 90 -16.35 -0.09 10.78
CA PHE A 90 -16.90 1.07 10.07
C PHE A 90 -16.32 1.27 8.67
N SER A 91 -15.45 0.35 8.22
CA SER A 91 -14.74 0.51 6.96
C SER A 91 -15.59 0.06 5.78
N PRO A 92 -15.53 0.76 4.63
CA PRO A 92 -16.24 0.35 3.43
C PRO A 92 -15.84 -1.06 2.99
N SER A 93 -16.80 -1.81 2.46
CA SER A 93 -16.49 -3.12 1.87
C SER A 93 -15.62 -2.97 0.63
N LEU A 94 -14.51 -3.72 0.58
CA LEU A 94 -13.59 -3.76 -0.56
C LEU A 94 -13.95 -4.83 -1.59
N ALA A 95 -15.04 -5.58 -1.38
CA ALA A 95 -15.42 -6.69 -2.25
C ALA A 95 -15.68 -6.23 -3.69
N ALA A 96 -16.46 -5.16 -3.88
CA ALA A 96 -16.81 -4.62 -5.19
C ALA A 96 -15.75 -3.67 -5.79
N VAL A 97 -14.72 -3.29 -5.02
CA VAL A 97 -13.70 -2.34 -5.47
C VAL A 97 -12.74 -3.04 -6.43
N VAL A 98 -12.56 -2.52 -7.64
CA VAL A 98 -11.57 -3.03 -8.59
C VAL A 98 -10.22 -2.41 -8.24
N LEU A 99 -9.35 -3.17 -7.58
CA LEU A 99 -8.01 -2.70 -7.20
C LEU A 99 -6.98 -3.08 -8.26
N ALA A 100 -6.07 -2.16 -8.57
CA ALA A 100 -4.87 -2.48 -9.32
C ALA A 100 -3.97 -3.40 -8.45
N PRO A 101 -3.03 -4.13 -9.06
CA PRO A 101 -2.09 -4.97 -8.31
C PRO A 101 -1.38 -4.20 -7.19
N MET A 102 -1.21 -4.84 -6.03
CA MET A 102 -0.51 -4.23 -4.89
C MET A 102 0.64 -5.10 -4.41
N LEU A 103 1.78 -4.47 -4.13
CA LEU A 103 2.88 -5.03 -3.36
C LEU A 103 2.77 -4.54 -1.92
N VAL A 104 2.84 -5.44 -0.95
CA VAL A 104 2.81 -5.13 0.47
C VAL A 104 4.05 -5.73 1.12
N VAL A 105 4.95 -4.88 1.61
CA VAL A 105 6.23 -5.29 2.22
C VAL A 105 6.23 -4.92 3.69
N VAL A 106 6.70 -5.82 4.56
CA VAL A 106 6.79 -5.54 6.00
C VAL A 106 8.06 -6.15 6.61
N GLY A 107 8.61 -5.50 7.64
CA GLY A 107 9.71 -6.08 8.42
C GLY A 107 9.24 -7.23 9.31
N GLY A 108 9.98 -8.33 9.36
CA GLY A 108 9.62 -9.51 10.16
C GLY A 108 9.62 -9.28 11.67
N SER A 109 10.29 -8.22 12.15
CA SER A 109 10.30 -7.83 13.57
C SER A 109 9.42 -6.61 13.87
N GLU A 110 8.60 -6.16 12.92
CA GLU A 110 7.71 -5.01 13.14
C GLU A 110 6.53 -5.36 14.03
N ILE A 111 6.20 -4.43 14.94
CA ILE A 111 4.98 -4.50 15.76
C ILE A 111 3.72 -4.61 14.89
N MET A 112 3.73 -4.03 13.68
CA MET A 112 2.59 -4.04 12.77
C MET A 112 2.53 -5.26 11.86
N ARG A 113 3.55 -6.15 11.87
CA ARG A 113 3.67 -7.30 10.96
C ARG A 113 2.38 -8.10 10.82
N GLU A 114 1.80 -8.51 11.94
CA GLU A 114 0.60 -9.36 11.95
C GLU A 114 -0.61 -8.65 11.35
N ARG A 115 -0.74 -7.34 11.56
CA ARG A 115 -1.82 -6.55 10.94
C ARG A 115 -1.63 -6.41 9.44
N VAL A 116 -0.39 -6.17 9.00
CA VAL A 116 -0.09 -6.05 7.57
C VAL A 116 -0.33 -7.38 6.87
N ASN A 117 0.00 -8.50 7.52
CA ASN A 117 -0.33 -9.84 7.02
C ASN A 117 -1.85 -10.09 6.95
N ASP A 118 -2.59 -9.76 8.01
CA ASP A 118 -4.07 -9.88 8.04
C ASP A 118 -4.72 -9.04 6.93
N TYR A 119 -4.27 -7.80 6.76
CA TYR A 119 -4.69 -6.90 5.67
C TYR A 119 -4.48 -7.55 4.29
N ALA A 120 -3.26 -8.06 4.02
CA ALA A 120 -2.94 -8.67 2.74
C ALA A 120 -3.76 -9.94 2.50
N THR A 121 -3.89 -10.79 3.52
CA THR A 121 -4.66 -12.04 3.47
C THR A 121 -6.14 -11.77 3.19
N LYS A 122 -6.76 -10.79 3.86
CA LYS A 122 -8.16 -10.41 3.62
C LYS A 122 -8.39 -9.95 2.19
N LEU A 123 -7.49 -9.14 1.63
CA LEU A 123 -7.57 -8.73 0.23
C LEU A 123 -7.38 -9.89 -0.75
N GLN A 124 -6.44 -10.81 -0.47
CA GLN A 124 -6.26 -12.02 -1.27
C GLN A 124 -7.51 -12.90 -1.26
N ASN A 125 -8.16 -13.07 -0.10
CA ASN A 125 -9.42 -13.80 0.04
C ASN A 125 -10.58 -13.15 -0.72
N LEU A 126 -10.54 -11.83 -0.92
CA LEU A 126 -11.46 -11.09 -1.79
C LEU A 126 -11.08 -11.16 -3.29
N GLY A 127 -10.11 -12.02 -3.66
CA GLY A 127 -9.66 -12.21 -5.03
C GLY A 127 -8.81 -11.06 -5.59
N LYS A 128 -8.29 -10.17 -4.74
CA LYS A 128 -7.46 -9.04 -5.19
C LYS A 128 -6.03 -9.50 -5.43
N ARG A 129 -5.36 -8.87 -6.41
CA ARG A 129 -3.97 -9.19 -6.80
C ARG A 129 -2.99 -8.56 -5.82
N ILE A 130 -2.72 -9.24 -4.70
CA ILE A 130 -1.81 -8.78 -3.66
C ILE A 130 -0.59 -9.68 -3.57
N GLU A 131 0.59 -9.08 -3.71
CA GLU A 131 1.86 -9.71 -3.38
C GLU A 131 2.28 -9.26 -1.97
N TYR A 132 2.35 -10.19 -1.02
CA TYR A 132 2.84 -9.94 0.33
C TYR A 132 4.27 -10.44 0.49
N VAL A 133 5.16 -9.60 1.04
CA VAL A 133 6.56 -9.93 1.29
C VAL A 133 6.95 -9.55 2.72
N GLU A 134 7.35 -10.56 3.49
CA GLU A 134 7.95 -10.37 4.81
C GLU A 134 9.48 -10.43 4.74
N LEU A 135 10.14 -9.37 5.20
CA LEU A 135 11.59 -9.28 5.29
C LEU A 135 12.05 -9.88 6.62
N LYS A 136 12.27 -11.19 6.63
CA LYS A 136 12.68 -11.94 7.84
C LYS A 136 13.93 -11.35 8.48
N GLY A 137 13.86 -11.15 9.80
CA GLY A 137 14.97 -10.61 10.61
C GLY A 137 15.15 -9.09 10.54
N GLU A 138 14.34 -8.39 9.74
CA GLU A 138 14.44 -6.94 9.57
C GLU A 138 13.41 -6.22 10.43
N THR A 139 13.87 -5.19 11.14
CA THR A 139 12.99 -4.33 11.95
C THR A 139 12.19 -3.37 11.08
N HIS A 140 12.70 -2.94 9.92
CA HIS A 140 11.99 -2.07 8.97
C HIS A 140 12.49 -2.29 7.52
N PRO A 141 11.68 -2.16 6.47
CA PRO A 141 12.09 -2.37 5.08
C PRO A 141 13.18 -1.42 4.56
N LEU A 142 13.24 -0.21 5.10
CA LEU A 142 14.23 0.80 4.69
C LEU A 142 15.52 0.75 5.54
N SER A 143 15.74 -0.32 6.30
CA SER A 143 16.97 -0.58 7.06
C SER A 143 18.08 -1.19 6.17
N ALA A 144 18.91 -2.08 6.74
CA ALA A 144 19.84 -2.96 6.03
C ALA A 144 19.22 -3.72 4.84
N ALA A 145 17.88 -3.86 4.80
CA ALA A 145 17.14 -4.48 3.71
C ALA A 145 16.90 -3.60 2.48
N ALA A 146 17.33 -2.32 2.45
CA ALA A 146 16.99 -1.39 1.37
C ALA A 146 17.31 -1.92 -0.04
N LYS A 147 18.44 -2.62 -0.22
CA LYS A 147 18.79 -3.25 -1.50
C LYS A 147 17.77 -4.31 -1.94
N LYS A 148 17.28 -5.13 -0.99
CA LYS A 148 16.25 -6.14 -1.26
C LYS A 148 14.94 -5.47 -1.62
N VAL A 149 14.55 -4.41 -0.92
CA VAL A 149 13.33 -3.64 -1.24
C VAL A 149 13.40 -3.04 -2.63
N ILE A 150 14.54 -2.47 -3.03
CA ILE A 150 14.74 -1.96 -4.40
C ILE A 150 14.59 -3.09 -5.43
N GLN A 151 15.14 -4.27 -5.17
CA GLN A 151 14.99 -5.42 -6.09
C GLN A 151 13.53 -5.90 -6.20
N ILE A 152 12.83 -5.99 -5.07
CA ILE A 152 11.42 -6.42 -5.03
C ILE A 152 10.53 -5.41 -5.76
N THR A 153 10.69 -4.11 -5.47
CA THR A 153 9.91 -3.05 -6.13
C THR A 153 10.19 -3.00 -7.64
N LYS A 154 11.45 -3.08 -8.07
CA LYS A 154 11.79 -3.18 -9.50
C LYS A 154 11.15 -4.39 -10.17
N ARG A 155 11.22 -5.56 -9.54
CA ARG A 155 10.60 -6.80 -10.06
C ARG A 155 9.09 -6.64 -10.22
N PHE A 156 8.44 -6.06 -9.22
CA PHE A 156 7.00 -5.79 -9.25
C PHE A 156 6.64 -4.84 -10.39
N MET A 157 7.37 -3.73 -10.54
CA MET A 157 7.15 -2.77 -11.63
C MET A 157 7.31 -3.44 -13.00
N THR A 158 8.41 -4.18 -13.24
CA THR A 158 8.64 -4.88 -14.52
C THR A 158 7.53 -5.89 -14.85
N MET A 159 6.99 -6.59 -13.86
CA MET A 159 5.88 -7.55 -14.06
C MET A 159 4.62 -6.86 -14.61
N TYR A 160 4.32 -5.65 -14.11
CA TYR A 160 3.09 -4.94 -14.43
C TYR A 160 3.25 -3.85 -15.51
N CYS A 161 4.47 -3.51 -15.93
CA CYS A 161 4.70 -2.71 -17.12
C CYS A 161 4.58 -3.53 -18.42
N ASN A 162 4.94 -4.82 -18.38
CA ASN A 162 5.01 -5.70 -19.56
C ASN A 162 3.74 -6.54 -19.81
N SER A 163 2.72 -6.44 -18.95
CA SER A 163 1.46 -7.15 -19.13
C SER A 163 0.52 -6.30 -20.00
N ASN A 164 0.26 -6.77 -21.23
CA ASN A 164 -0.70 -6.19 -22.18
C ASN A 164 -2.12 -6.19 -21.61
#